data_AF-A0A7J6G4V0-F1
#
_entry.id   AF-A0A7J6G4V0-F1
#
_cell.length_a   1.000
_cell.length_b   1.000
_cell.length_c   1.000
_cell.angle_alpha   90.00
_cell.angle_beta   90.00
_cell.angle_gamma   90.00
#
_symmetry.space_group_name_H-M   'P 1'
#
loop_
_entity.id
_entity.type
_entity.pdbx_description
1 polymer ?
#
loop_
_entity_poly.entity_id
_entity_poly.type
_entity_poly.pdbx_seq_one_letter_code
_entity_poly.pdbx_strand_id
1 'polypeptide(L)'
;MEEEDNNNSSSSSKNKVDKFKIGSLPTLMYIPDFITHDQQTLLLNNINGAPHSKWKSLKNRRLQNWGGIVHEKGLLAQPLPPWLAKVTLKICEETGLFPAPINHVLINEYLPNQGIMVDYLHGIKDSELQSFNGVVNEVEALNYQEQDSEEVKNIHRTSNRISLTCRLVLKVHKNLFKF
;
A
#
# COMPACT_ATOMS: atom_id res chain seq x y z
N MET A 1 1.34 14.04 -56.13
CA MET A 1 2.01 12.77 -56.44
C MET A 1 3.40 12.90 -55.84
N GLU A 2 3.72 12.31 -54.70
CA GLU A 2 3.09 11.24 -53.92
C GLU A 2 3.31 11.50 -52.42
N GLU A 3 2.33 11.14 -51.62
CA GLU A 3 2.43 10.94 -50.16
C GLU A 3 3.16 9.63 -49.90
N GLU A 4 4.12 9.61 -48.97
CA GLU A 4 4.50 8.43 -48.17
C GLU A 4 5.28 8.94 -46.93
N ASP A 5 5.21 8.35 -45.74
CA ASP A 5 4.13 7.71 -45.02
C ASP A 5 4.57 7.69 -43.55
N ASN A 6 3.62 7.79 -42.63
CA ASN A 6 3.85 7.74 -41.19
C ASN A 6 4.50 6.42 -40.76
N ASN A 7 5.54 6.48 -39.91
CA ASN A 7 5.80 5.41 -38.96
C ASN A 7 5.97 5.97 -37.55
N ASN A 8 4.81 6.28 -36.98
CA ASN A 8 4.58 6.52 -35.57
C ASN A 8 4.79 5.18 -34.82
N SER A 9 5.99 4.93 -34.32
CA SER A 9 6.27 3.77 -33.47
C SER A 9 5.81 4.02 -32.04
N SER A 10 4.50 4.19 -31.83
CA SER A 10 3.89 4.04 -30.51
C SER A 10 3.67 2.55 -30.22
N SER A 11 4.75 1.79 -30.08
CA SER A 11 4.69 0.37 -29.74
C SER A 11 4.51 0.17 -28.23
N SER A 12 3.24 0.19 -27.83
CA SER A 12 2.65 -0.58 -26.73
C SER A 12 3.56 -0.95 -25.55
N SER A 13 3.74 -0.03 -24.60
CA SER A 13 3.97 -0.41 -23.20
C SER A 13 2.67 -1.01 -22.66
N LYS A 14 2.32 -2.24 -23.04
CA LYS A 14 1.31 -3.01 -22.29
C LYS A 14 1.80 -3.02 -20.84
N ASN A 15 1.01 -2.48 -19.93
CA ASN A 15 1.42 -2.33 -18.54
C ASN A 15 1.79 -3.71 -18.02
N LYS A 16 3.06 -3.92 -17.64
CA LYS A 16 3.61 -5.22 -17.19
C LYS A 16 2.79 -5.87 -16.07
N VAL A 17 2.00 -5.05 -15.38
CA VAL A 17 1.16 -5.41 -14.25
C VAL A 17 -0.28 -5.79 -14.59
N ASP A 18 -0.71 -5.73 -15.85
CA ASP A 18 -2.09 -6.04 -16.24
C ASP A 18 -2.53 -7.46 -15.82
N LYS A 19 -1.60 -8.42 -15.82
CA LYS A 19 -1.83 -9.80 -15.38
C LYS A 19 -2.11 -9.96 -13.87
N PHE A 20 -1.89 -8.91 -13.09
CA PHE A 20 -2.06 -8.90 -11.64
C PHE A 20 -3.35 -8.21 -11.19
N LYS A 21 -4.21 -7.78 -12.14
CA LYS A 21 -5.50 -7.16 -11.82
C LYS A 21 -6.41 -8.18 -11.12
N ILE A 22 -7.10 -7.72 -10.07
CA ILE A 22 -8.00 -8.55 -9.26
C ILE A 22 -9.45 -8.09 -9.42
N GLY A 23 -10.33 -9.04 -9.72
CA GLY A 23 -11.76 -8.78 -9.89
C GLY A 23 -12.06 -7.89 -11.10
N SER A 24 -13.18 -7.17 -11.02
CA SER A 24 -13.63 -6.24 -12.08
C SER A 24 -13.01 -4.84 -11.97
N LEU A 25 -12.23 -4.57 -10.91
CA LEU A 25 -11.67 -3.24 -10.66
C LEU A 25 -10.37 -3.05 -11.46
N PRO A 26 -10.35 -2.12 -12.44
CA PRO A 26 -9.20 -1.97 -13.33
C PRO A 26 -7.94 -1.41 -12.64
N THR A 27 -8.09 -0.82 -11.45
CA THR A 27 -7.04 -0.15 -10.70
C THR A 27 -6.52 -0.95 -9.50
N LEU A 28 -7.13 -2.09 -9.18
CA LEU A 28 -6.71 -2.95 -8.08
C LEU A 28 -5.85 -4.09 -8.62
N MET A 29 -4.63 -4.21 -8.10
CA MET A 29 -3.68 -5.24 -8.49
C MET A 29 -3.07 -5.89 -7.25
N TYR A 30 -2.85 -7.20 -7.32
CA TYR A 30 -2.14 -7.96 -6.29
C TYR A 30 -0.96 -8.71 -6.92
N ILE A 31 0.25 -8.40 -6.44
CA ILE A 31 1.48 -9.03 -6.90
C ILE A 31 2.03 -9.85 -5.73
N PRO A 32 1.87 -11.19 -5.72
CA PRO A 32 2.43 -12.04 -4.69
C PRO A 32 3.97 -12.02 -4.77
N ASP A 33 4.62 -12.28 -3.63
CA ASP A 33 6.08 -12.41 -3.53
C ASP A 33 6.88 -11.26 -4.16
N PHE A 34 6.32 -10.04 -4.10
CA PHE A 34 6.93 -8.86 -4.71
C PHE A 34 8.34 -8.57 -4.17
N ILE A 35 8.59 -8.87 -2.91
CA ILE A 35 9.94 -8.80 -2.31
C ILE A 35 10.43 -10.20 -1.97
N THR A 36 11.73 -10.44 -2.13
CA THR A 36 12.35 -11.71 -1.75
C THR A 36 12.47 -11.84 -0.23
N HIS A 37 12.71 -13.06 0.26
CA HIS A 37 12.91 -13.32 1.68
C HIS A 37 14.06 -12.49 2.29
N ASP A 38 15.18 -12.34 1.58
CA ASP A 38 16.31 -11.53 2.03
C ASP A 38 15.96 -10.03 2.09
N GLN A 39 15.22 -9.54 1.09
CA GLN A 39 14.73 -8.17 1.07
C GLN A 39 13.76 -7.92 2.23
N GLN A 40 12.87 -8.86 2.51
CA GLN A 40 11.97 -8.81 3.66
C GLN A 40 12.75 -8.75 4.97
N THR A 41 13.74 -9.63 5.17
CA THR A 41 14.57 -9.66 6.38
C THR A 41 15.32 -8.34 6.58
N LEU A 42 15.96 -7.82 5.53
CA LEU A 42 16.65 -6.53 5.58
C LEU A 42 15.67 -5.39 5.89
N LEU A 43 14.48 -5.39 5.27
CA LEU A 43 13.46 -4.37 5.48
C LEU A 43 12.96 -4.39 6.94
N LEU A 44 12.65 -5.57 7.48
CA LEU A 44 12.22 -5.74 8.86
C LEU A 44 13.28 -5.30 9.86
N ASN A 45 14.55 -5.66 9.63
CA ASN A 45 15.66 -5.23 10.48
C ASN A 45 15.79 -3.70 10.54
N ASN A 46 15.68 -3.02 9.39
CA ASN A 46 15.72 -1.57 9.34
C ASN A 46 14.50 -0.90 9.99
N ILE A 47 13.29 -1.46 9.78
CA ILE A 47 12.06 -0.94 10.38
C ILE A 47 12.12 -1.05 11.90
N ASN A 48 12.52 -2.20 12.43
CA ASN A 48 12.62 -2.46 13.86
C ASN A 48 13.79 -1.72 14.51
N GLY A 49 14.89 -1.53 13.79
CA GLY A 49 16.05 -0.75 14.23
C GLY A 49 15.87 0.77 14.17
N ALA A 50 14.75 1.27 13.64
CA ALA A 50 14.48 2.70 13.62
C ALA A 50 14.36 3.26 15.06
N PRO A 51 14.79 4.52 15.31
CA PRO A 51 14.66 5.13 16.64
C PRO A 51 13.23 5.10 17.15
N HIS A 52 13.05 4.90 18.47
CA HIS A 52 11.71 4.87 19.08
C HIS A 52 10.87 6.12 18.76
N SER A 53 11.50 7.29 18.61
CA SER A 53 10.84 8.55 18.24
C SER A 53 10.20 8.56 16.84
N LYS A 54 10.58 7.62 15.96
CA LYS A 54 9.93 7.44 14.65
C LYS A 54 8.60 6.70 14.75
N TRP A 55 8.37 5.96 15.83
CA TRP A 55 7.13 5.26 16.06
C TRP A 55 6.11 6.16 16.75
N LYS A 56 4.92 6.24 16.16
CA LYS A 56 3.74 6.82 16.78
C LYS A 56 2.77 5.70 17.11
N SER A 57 2.40 5.56 18.39
CA SER A 57 1.36 4.64 18.81
C SER A 57 -0.02 5.21 18.47
N LEU A 58 -0.85 4.39 17.84
CA LEU A 58 -2.24 4.64 17.52
C LEU A 58 -3.09 3.58 18.27
N LYS A 59 -4.43 3.69 18.23
CA LYS A 59 -5.33 2.85 19.03
C LYS A 59 -4.97 1.35 18.99
N ASN A 60 -4.78 0.79 17.80
CA ASN A 60 -4.53 -0.65 17.59
C ASN A 60 -3.38 -0.92 16.62
N ARG A 61 -2.37 -0.03 16.55
CA ARG A 61 -1.19 -0.18 15.69
C ARG A 61 -0.13 0.84 16.07
N ARG A 62 1.08 0.67 15.55
CA ARG A 62 2.08 1.75 15.51
C ARG A 62 2.42 2.13 14.08
N LEU A 63 2.84 3.38 13.89
CA LEU A 63 3.07 4.00 12.59
C LEU A 63 4.45 4.67 12.54
N GLN A 64 5.18 4.48 11.45
CA GLN A 64 6.30 5.36 11.05
C GLN A 64 5.91 6.20 9.83
N ASN A 65 6.50 7.39 9.73
CA ASN A 65 6.40 8.27 8.57
C ASN A 65 7.80 8.58 8.01
N TRP A 66 7.98 8.39 6.71
CA TRP A 66 9.21 8.63 5.95
C TRP A 66 8.97 9.41 4.65
N GLY A 67 10.00 10.14 4.21
CA GLY A 67 10.02 10.86 2.93
C GLY A 67 9.35 12.25 2.96
N GLY A 68 8.35 12.47 3.82
CA GLY A 68 7.85 13.83 3.99
C GLY A 68 6.82 13.95 5.10
N ILE A 69 6.81 15.10 5.77
CA ILE A 69 5.85 15.39 6.84
C ILE A 69 4.74 16.24 6.25
N VAL A 70 3.51 15.74 6.33
CA VAL A 70 2.33 16.51 5.95
C VAL A 70 2.14 17.62 6.98
N HIS A 71 2.12 18.86 6.50
CA HIS A 71 1.84 20.07 7.26
C HIS A 71 0.65 20.81 6.62
N GLU A 72 0.02 21.72 7.36
CA GLU A 72 -1.08 22.57 6.87
C GLU A 72 -0.78 23.32 5.56
N LYS A 73 0.51 23.55 5.26
CA LYS A 73 0.97 24.31 4.08
C LYS A 73 1.48 23.43 2.94
N GLY A 74 1.37 22.10 3.08
CA GLY A 74 1.84 21.12 2.10
C GLY A 74 2.79 20.07 2.70
N LEU A 75 3.45 19.31 1.82
CA LEU A 75 4.43 18.30 2.23
C LEU A 75 5.80 18.95 2.44
N LEU A 76 6.34 18.82 3.66
CA LEU A 76 7.74 19.09 3.93
C LEU A 76 8.56 17.85 3.53
N ALA A 77 9.16 17.89 2.34
CA ALA A 77 9.94 16.78 1.81
C ALA A 77 11.17 16.49 2.68
N GLN A 78 11.46 15.22 2.87
CA GLN A 78 12.63 14.66 3.53
C GLN A 78 13.20 13.53 2.66
N PRO A 79 14.52 13.30 2.68
CA PRO A 79 15.06 12.14 1.97
C PRO A 79 14.51 10.84 2.57
N LEU A 80 14.17 9.88 1.71
CA LEU A 80 13.92 8.51 2.15
C LEU A 80 15.26 7.88 2.56
N PRO A 81 15.28 7.06 3.63
CA PRO A 81 16.49 6.31 3.96
C PRO A 81 16.82 5.31 2.85
N PRO A 82 18.11 5.00 2.59
CA PRO A 82 18.52 4.20 1.44
C PRO A 82 17.81 2.84 1.30
N TRP A 83 17.57 2.16 2.43
CA TRP A 83 16.86 0.87 2.44
C TRP A 83 15.42 0.99 1.95
N LEU A 84 14.75 2.11 2.22
CA LEU A 84 13.37 2.36 1.79
C LEU A 84 13.33 2.88 0.36
N ALA A 85 14.29 3.75 -0.01
CA ALA A 85 14.46 4.24 -1.37
C ALA A 85 14.60 3.08 -2.37
N LYS A 86 15.37 2.05 -2.03
CA LYS A 86 15.53 0.83 -2.84
C LYS A 86 14.18 0.12 -3.11
N VAL A 87 13.34 -0.02 -2.09
CA VAL A 87 12.00 -0.63 -2.23
C VAL A 87 11.10 0.23 -3.12
N THR A 88 11.08 1.55 -2.91
CA THR A 88 10.26 2.45 -3.72
C THR A 88 10.70 2.53 -5.18
N LEU A 89 12.00 2.47 -5.45
CA LEU A 89 12.54 2.44 -6.81
C LEU A 89 12.09 1.16 -7.54
N LYS A 90 12.22 0.00 -6.89
CA LYS A 90 11.71 -1.27 -7.43
C LYS A 90 10.22 -1.20 -7.77
N ILE A 91 9.40 -0.60 -6.91
CA ILE A 91 7.97 -0.38 -7.18
C ILE A 91 7.78 0.45 -8.44
N CYS A 92 8.47 1.58 -8.57
CA CYS A 92 8.36 2.43 -9.76
C CYS A 92 8.77 1.70 -11.04
N GLU A 93 9.91 1.00 -11.02
CA GLU A 93 10.51 0.35 -12.20
C GLU A 93 9.71 -0.85 -12.68
N GLU A 94 9.23 -1.69 -11.75
CA GLU A 94 8.51 -2.93 -12.12
C GLU A 94 7.05 -2.66 -12.48
N THR A 95 6.43 -1.65 -11.86
CA THR A 95 5.00 -1.37 -12.09
C THR A 95 4.75 -0.33 -13.18
N GLY A 96 5.63 0.67 -13.31
CA GLY A 96 5.42 1.81 -14.22
C GLY A 96 4.23 2.70 -13.84
N LEU A 97 3.68 2.55 -12.64
CA LEU A 97 2.43 3.22 -12.23
C LEU A 97 2.64 4.64 -11.69
N PHE A 98 3.88 5.00 -11.35
CA PHE A 98 4.20 6.29 -10.74
C PHE A 98 4.85 7.22 -11.77
N PRO A 99 4.26 8.39 -12.06
CA PRO A 99 4.83 9.34 -13.03
C PRO A 99 6.07 10.08 -12.50
N ALA A 100 6.37 9.94 -11.21
CA ALA A 100 7.56 10.48 -10.54
C ALA A 100 7.90 9.62 -9.31
N PRO A 101 9.12 9.73 -8.74
CA PRO A 101 9.52 8.93 -7.58
C PRO A 101 8.59 9.10 -6.37
N ILE A 102 8.23 7.98 -5.74
CA ILE A 102 7.51 7.96 -4.46
C ILE A 102 8.29 8.80 -3.43
N ASN A 103 7.60 9.71 -2.76
CA ASN A 103 8.20 10.66 -1.83
C ASN A 103 7.59 10.63 -0.43
N HIS A 104 6.60 9.76 -0.19
CA HIS A 104 5.95 9.63 1.11
C HIS A 104 5.60 8.17 1.39
N VAL A 105 6.08 7.64 2.50
CA VAL A 105 5.83 6.24 2.91
C VAL A 105 5.37 6.19 4.36
N LEU A 106 4.25 5.48 4.57
CA LEU A 106 3.75 5.12 5.89
C LEU A 106 4.01 3.65 6.16
N ILE A 107 4.61 3.33 7.30
CA ILE A 107 4.86 1.96 7.74
C ILE A 107 3.97 1.68 8.94
N ASN A 108 3.02 0.77 8.79
CA ASN A 108 2.15 0.36 9.90
C ASN A 108 2.57 -1.03 10.38
N GLU A 109 2.63 -1.20 11.70
CA GLU A 109 2.72 -2.51 12.34
C GLU A 109 1.42 -2.85 13.06
N TYR A 110 0.97 -4.08 12.86
CA TYR A 110 -0.16 -4.69 13.55
C TYR A 110 0.33 -5.93 14.30
N LEU A 111 -0.01 -6.04 15.57
CA LEU A 111 0.08 -7.29 16.34
C LEU A 111 -1.02 -8.27 15.92
N PRO A 112 -1.02 -9.53 16.42
CA PRO A 112 -2.07 -10.50 16.12
C PRO A 112 -3.45 -9.91 16.41
N ASN A 113 -4.40 -10.19 15.51
CA ASN A 113 -5.77 -9.66 15.51
C ASN A 113 -5.92 -8.12 15.46
N GLN A 114 -4.84 -7.36 15.29
CA GLN A 114 -4.94 -5.92 15.05
C GLN A 114 -5.24 -5.58 13.58
N GLY A 115 -5.87 -4.43 13.38
CA GLY A 115 -6.18 -3.91 12.05
C GLY A 115 -6.57 -2.45 12.07
N ILE A 116 -6.87 -1.91 10.89
CA ILE A 116 -7.51 -0.60 10.74
C ILE A 116 -9.01 -0.86 10.72
N MET A 117 -9.74 -0.30 11.69
CA MET A 117 -11.20 -0.31 11.66
C MET A 117 -11.70 0.64 10.57
N VAL A 118 -12.80 0.27 9.93
CA VAL A 118 -13.42 1.05 8.84
C VAL A 118 -13.89 2.43 9.36
N ASP A 119 -14.28 2.51 10.63
CA ASP A 119 -14.76 3.73 11.33
C ASP A 119 -13.71 4.85 11.50
N TYR A 120 -12.47 4.62 11.05
CA TYR A 120 -11.52 5.72 10.87
C TYR A 120 -11.79 6.53 9.58
N LEU A 121 -12.85 6.18 8.83
CA LEU A 121 -13.82 7.11 8.26
C LEU A 121 -14.85 7.46 9.37
N HIS A 122 -14.65 8.54 10.11
CA HIS A 122 -15.61 9.17 11.05
C HIS A 122 -16.40 8.30 12.08
N GLY A 123 -15.87 8.15 13.30
CA GLY A 123 -16.64 8.38 14.55
C GLY A 123 -17.92 7.58 14.86
N ILE A 124 -17.92 6.26 14.74
CA ILE A 124 -18.98 5.39 15.33
C ILE A 124 -18.32 4.22 16.10
N LYS A 125 -18.91 3.80 17.23
CA LYS A 125 -18.57 2.63 18.07
C LYS A 125 -19.32 1.39 17.53
N ASP A 126 -18.93 0.10 17.61
CA ASP A 126 -17.92 -0.71 18.31
C ASP A 126 -17.77 -2.06 17.55
N SER A 127 -16.69 -2.84 17.78
CA SER A 127 -16.65 -4.32 17.96
C SER A 127 -15.21 -4.87 17.86
N GLU A 128 -14.83 -5.84 18.71
CA GLU A 128 -13.50 -6.49 18.74
C GLU A 128 -13.29 -7.53 17.61
N LEU A 129 -14.26 -7.68 16.72
CA LEU A 129 -14.21 -8.64 15.60
C LEU A 129 -14.40 -7.89 14.27
N GLN A 130 -13.41 -7.98 13.39
CA GLN A 130 -13.52 -7.44 12.03
C GLN A 130 -14.34 -8.43 11.19
N SER A 131 -15.62 -8.13 10.94
CA SER A 131 -16.48 -8.93 10.04
C SER A 131 -16.13 -8.68 8.57
N PHE A 132 -16.00 -9.75 7.77
CA PHE A 132 -15.41 -9.73 6.42
C PHE A 132 -16.39 -9.59 5.24
N ASN A 133 -17.65 -9.19 5.45
CA ASN A 133 -18.71 -9.14 4.41
C ASN A 133 -18.45 -8.20 3.19
N GLY A 134 -17.24 -7.67 3.02
CA GLY A 134 -16.88 -6.81 1.88
C GLY A 134 -15.38 -6.74 1.56
N VAL A 135 -14.56 -7.71 1.99
CA VAL A 135 -13.12 -7.70 1.69
C VAL A 135 -12.85 -8.40 0.36
N VAL A 136 -12.15 -7.70 -0.54
CA VAL A 136 -11.98 -7.98 -1.98
C VAL A 136 -11.24 -9.31 -2.31
N ASN A 137 -10.89 -10.11 -1.31
CA ASN A 137 -10.18 -11.40 -1.47
C ASN A 137 -11.02 -12.62 -1.04
N GLU A 138 -12.36 -12.56 -1.13
CA GLU A 138 -13.22 -13.73 -0.88
C GLU A 138 -12.75 -14.98 -1.64
N VAL A 139 -12.32 -14.82 -2.89
CA VAL A 139 -11.98 -15.95 -3.77
C VAL A 139 -10.72 -16.71 -3.32
N GLU A 140 -9.72 -16.03 -2.75
CA GLU A 140 -8.53 -16.71 -2.20
C GLU A 140 -8.79 -17.30 -0.81
N ALA A 141 -9.65 -16.66 0.01
CA ALA A 141 -10.01 -17.17 1.32
C ALA A 141 -10.85 -18.46 1.23
N LEU A 142 -11.66 -18.60 0.17
CA LEU A 142 -12.51 -19.77 -0.05
C LEU A 142 -11.73 -21.04 -0.44
N ASN A 143 -10.53 -20.92 -1.03
CA ASN A 143 -9.70 -22.08 -1.37
C ASN A 143 -9.10 -22.79 -0.14
N TYR A 144 -9.22 -22.22 1.07
CA TYR A 144 -8.72 -22.79 2.32
C TYR A 144 -9.79 -23.42 3.21
N GLN A 145 -11.08 -23.30 2.88
CA GLN A 145 -12.15 -23.84 3.71
C GLN A 145 -13.18 -24.60 2.87
N GLU A 146 -12.88 -25.86 2.58
CA GLU A 146 -13.95 -26.84 2.45
C GLU A 146 -14.40 -27.23 3.87
N GLN A 147 -15.71 -27.07 4.12
CA GLN A 147 -16.44 -27.40 5.35
C GLN A 147 -16.16 -26.47 6.54
N ASP A 148 -17.08 -25.54 6.83
CA ASP A 148 -18.14 -25.76 7.83
C ASP A 148 -19.13 -24.57 7.90
N SER A 149 -20.23 -24.82 8.60
CA SER A 149 -21.43 -24.02 8.95
C SER A 149 -21.35 -22.47 9.08
N GLU A 150 -22.53 -21.83 9.18
CA GLU A 150 -22.82 -20.38 9.32
C GLU A 150 -22.19 -19.68 10.56
N GLU A 151 -20.92 -19.95 10.84
CA GLU A 151 -20.12 -19.21 11.79
C GLU A 151 -19.59 -17.94 11.09
N VAL A 152 -19.74 -16.78 11.73
CA VAL A 152 -19.25 -15.50 11.21
C VAL A 152 -17.79 -15.68 10.78
N LYS A 153 -17.51 -15.56 9.47
CA LYS A 153 -16.19 -15.76 8.87
C LYS A 153 -15.20 -14.73 9.41
N ASN A 154 -14.58 -15.04 10.55
CA ASN A 154 -13.62 -14.19 11.23
C ASN A 154 -12.21 -14.54 10.76
N ILE A 155 -11.47 -13.56 10.20
CA ILE A 155 -10.04 -13.76 9.95
C ILE A 155 -9.29 -13.62 11.27
N HIS A 156 -8.86 -14.76 11.80
CA HIS A 156 -7.93 -14.82 12.92
C HIS A 156 -6.50 -14.65 12.40
N ARG A 157 -5.81 -13.61 12.87
CA ARG A 157 -4.41 -13.35 12.48
C ARG A 157 -3.52 -13.72 13.64
N THR A 158 -2.62 -14.68 13.40
CA THR A 158 -1.73 -15.25 14.43
C THR A 158 -0.36 -14.58 14.50
N SER A 159 -0.03 -13.73 13.53
CA SER A 159 1.31 -13.14 13.40
C SER A 159 1.26 -11.61 13.23
N ASN A 160 2.37 -10.97 13.57
CA ASN A 160 2.56 -9.54 13.32
C ASN A 160 2.59 -9.28 11.81
N ARG A 161 1.99 -8.16 11.39
CA ARG A 161 2.01 -7.70 10.01
C ARG A 161 2.61 -6.32 9.90
N ILE A 162 3.50 -6.15 8.93
CA ILE A 162 4.00 -4.85 8.48
C ILE A 162 3.37 -4.52 7.13
N SER A 163 2.87 -3.30 6.98
CA SER A 163 2.38 -2.78 5.69
C SER A 163 3.01 -1.45 5.36
N LEU A 164 3.45 -1.29 4.11
CA LEU A 164 3.96 -0.03 3.57
C LEU A 164 2.90 0.60 2.67
N THR A 165 2.54 1.85 2.94
CA THR A 165 1.72 2.67 2.03
C THR A 165 2.63 3.68 1.34
N CYS A 166 2.92 3.43 0.07
CA CYS A 166 3.78 4.28 -0.76
C CYS A 166 2.95 5.27 -1.59
N ARG A 167 3.28 6.56 -1.53
CA ARG A 167 2.56 7.63 -2.23
C ARG A 167 3.53 8.58 -2.93
N LEU A 168 3.12 9.03 -4.10
CA LEU A 168 3.63 10.25 -4.72
C LEU A 168 2.71 11.40 -4.31
N VAL A 169 3.21 12.30 -3.48
CA VAL A 169 2.51 13.53 -3.10
C VAL A 169 3.02 14.65 -3.98
N LEU A 170 2.18 15.12 -4.90
CA LEU A 170 2.45 16.30 -5.72
C LEU A 170 2.37 17.55 -4.84
N LYS A 171 3.18 18.57 -5.13
CA LYS A 171 3.10 19.85 -4.39
C LYS A 171 1.66 20.36 -4.44
N VAL A 172 1.05 20.54 -3.26
CA VAL A 172 -0.26 21.17 -3.15
C VAL A 172 -0.09 22.64 -3.53
N HIS A 173 -0.50 23.01 -4.74
CA HIS A 173 -0.78 24.42 -5.03
C HIS A 173 -1.99 24.83 -4.18
N LYS A 174 -1.94 26.02 -3.58
CA LYS A 174 -2.87 26.56 -2.56
C LYS A 174 -4.37 26.60 -2.92
N ASN A 175 -4.81 26.00 -4.02
CA ASN A 175 -6.15 26.16 -4.57
C ASN A 175 -6.83 24.83 -4.97
N LEU A 176 -6.96 23.87 -4.06
CA LEU A 176 -7.95 22.81 -4.28
C LEU A 176 -8.92 22.70 -3.09
N PHE A 177 -10.16 23.06 -3.42
CA PHE A 177 -11.42 22.98 -2.68
C PHE A 177 -11.69 24.09 -1.65
N LYS A 178 -12.28 25.19 -2.16
CA LYS A 178 -13.42 25.81 -1.48
C LYS A 178 -14.65 24.97 -1.83
N PHE A 179 -15.33 24.44 -0.81
CA PHE A 179 -16.78 24.27 -0.81
C PHE A 179 -17.30 25.16 0.32
#